data_AF-A0A401QFY8-F1
#
_entry.id   AF-A0A401QFY8-F1
#
_cell.length_a   1.000
_cell.length_b   1.000
_cell.length_c   1.000
_cell.angle_alpha   90.00
_cell.angle_beta   90.00
_cell.angle_gamma   90.00
#
_symmetry.space_group_name_H-M   'P 1'
#
loop_
_entity.id
_entity.type
_entity.pdbx_description
1 polymer ?
#
loop_
_entity_poly.entity_id
_entity_poly.type
_entity_poly.pdbx_seq_one_letter_code
_entity_poly.pdbx_strand_id
1 'polypeptide(L)'
;IYHAGQAFRLGRYPIHWHLTGDLRYESYVRGCAIHQTFNRAVTIHGTHRLLVEGNVAYNIMGGAFFIEDGIEQDNVLQYNLAVMVRQSTSLLNDDLTPAAFWVTNPANTVSHNAAAGGSHFGFWYRLLEHPGGPSYSRDVCPRNVQLGQFRNNTVHSQGWFGLWIFEAYHPQKGGGCNSWSPEPARFESLTTWNCEKGAEWVDSGAIQFHHFVMVNNEKAGIESKTIMRSYVREWGEARGALIKNATIVGHMDALGFGPTYCTTYGLVLPLFEGLAVSSVRLLNFDRPECAALGMTILQGVRKIQVGGWNVRFSAVQFFNVTNKASFHSEHEVVLQDLDGSLT
;
A
#
# COMPACT_ATOMS: atom_id res chain seq x y z
N ILE A 1 -22.91 6.23 -15.40
CA ILE A 1 -22.31 7.58 -15.51
C ILE A 1 -21.18 7.49 -16.51
N TYR A 2 -21.26 8.25 -17.60
CA TYR A 2 -20.40 8.11 -18.78
C TYR A 2 -19.97 9.48 -19.29
N HIS A 3 -18.70 9.65 -19.69
CA HIS A 3 -18.16 10.92 -20.20
C HIS A 3 -18.44 12.11 -19.27
N ALA A 4 -18.33 11.86 -17.97
CA ALA A 4 -18.52 12.85 -16.91
C ALA A 4 -17.18 13.36 -16.36
N GLY A 5 -17.25 14.40 -15.54
CA GLY A 5 -16.09 15.15 -15.09
C GLY A 5 -15.68 16.21 -16.12
N GLN A 6 -15.24 17.38 -15.65
CA GLN A 6 -14.67 18.41 -16.53
C GLN A 6 -13.16 18.42 -16.39
N ALA A 7 -12.45 17.91 -17.40
CA ALA A 7 -10.99 18.02 -17.46
C ALA A 7 -10.56 19.49 -17.33
N PHE A 8 -9.40 19.71 -16.69
CA PHE A 8 -8.80 21.04 -16.47
C PHE A 8 -9.64 21.95 -15.55
N ARG A 9 -10.64 21.41 -14.85
CA ARG A 9 -11.45 22.12 -13.85
C ARG A 9 -11.50 21.34 -12.55
N LEU A 10 -10.71 21.81 -11.58
CA LEU A 10 -10.67 21.25 -10.23
C LEU A 10 -12.06 21.25 -9.58
N GLY A 11 -12.38 20.19 -8.81
CA GLY A 11 -13.66 20.04 -8.11
C GLY A 11 -14.86 19.65 -8.98
N ARG A 12 -14.71 19.54 -10.31
CA ARG A 12 -15.78 19.14 -11.25
C ARG A 12 -15.68 17.66 -11.58
N TYR A 13 -15.92 16.81 -10.58
CA TYR A 13 -15.85 15.35 -10.70
C TYR A 13 -17.24 14.74 -10.97
N PRO A 14 -17.35 13.52 -11.53
CA PRO A 14 -18.62 12.87 -11.83
C PRO A 14 -19.53 12.70 -10.60
N ILE A 15 -18.97 12.21 -9.50
CA ILE A 15 -19.63 12.12 -8.20
C ILE A 15 -18.69 12.76 -7.18
N HIS A 16 -19.13 13.86 -6.57
CA HIS A 16 -18.32 14.63 -5.64
C HIS A 16 -19.14 14.93 -4.38
N TRP A 17 -18.80 14.27 -3.28
CA TRP A 17 -19.30 14.60 -1.95
C TRP A 17 -18.42 15.71 -1.40
N HIS A 18 -18.91 16.94 -1.49
CA HIS A 18 -18.10 18.13 -1.26
C HIS A 18 -18.53 18.82 0.04
N LEU A 19 -17.68 18.69 1.07
CA LEU A 19 -17.82 19.35 2.37
C LEU A 19 -19.18 19.10 3.02
N THR A 20 -19.70 17.87 2.92
CA THR A 20 -21.03 17.53 3.44
C THR A 20 -21.01 17.26 4.95
N GLY A 21 -19.83 17.11 5.55
CA GLY A 21 -19.68 16.80 6.95
C GLY A 21 -20.07 15.36 7.27
N ASP A 22 -20.71 15.17 8.42
CA ASP A 22 -21.12 13.85 8.89
C ASP A 22 -22.44 13.39 8.25
N LEU A 23 -22.37 12.32 7.45
CA LEU A 23 -23.53 11.73 6.80
C LEU A 23 -24.23 10.62 7.61
N ARG A 24 -23.66 10.20 8.75
CA ARG A 24 -24.23 9.17 9.64
C ARG A 24 -24.63 7.86 8.94
N TYR A 25 -23.98 7.54 7.82
CA TYR A 25 -24.32 6.42 6.94
C TYR A 25 -25.74 6.49 6.33
N GLU A 26 -26.36 7.67 6.29
CA GLU A 26 -27.68 7.90 5.68
C GLU A 26 -27.58 8.19 4.17
N SER A 27 -26.37 8.29 3.63
CA SER A 27 -26.09 8.60 2.24
C SER A 27 -25.06 7.65 1.65
N TYR A 28 -25.16 7.39 0.35
CA TYR A 28 -24.34 6.38 -0.31
C TYR A 28 -24.13 6.63 -1.81
N VAL A 29 -23.08 6.01 -2.36
CA VAL A 29 -22.91 5.72 -3.79
C VAL A 29 -22.85 4.22 -3.94
N ARG A 30 -23.87 3.61 -4.56
CA ARG A 30 -23.97 2.15 -4.61
C ARG A 30 -24.45 1.64 -5.95
N GLY A 31 -23.82 0.57 -6.44
CA GLY A 31 -24.24 -0.15 -7.65
C GLY A 31 -24.12 0.66 -8.94
N CYS A 32 -23.23 1.66 -8.98
CA CYS A 32 -23.04 2.51 -10.15
C CYS A 32 -21.98 1.94 -11.10
N ALA A 33 -22.24 2.01 -12.40
CA ALA A 33 -21.22 1.93 -13.44
C ALA A 33 -20.75 3.33 -13.80
N ILE A 34 -19.47 3.64 -13.57
CA ILE A 34 -18.83 4.93 -13.81
C ILE A 34 -17.69 4.67 -14.79
N HIS A 35 -17.74 5.21 -16.00
CA HIS A 35 -16.72 4.87 -16.99
C HIS A 35 -16.38 5.98 -17.96
N GLN A 36 -15.14 5.94 -18.45
CA GLN A 36 -14.60 6.88 -19.43
C GLN A 36 -14.77 8.32 -18.96
N THR A 37 -14.46 8.59 -17.70
CA THR A 37 -14.57 9.92 -17.11
C THR A 37 -13.27 10.70 -17.32
N PHE A 38 -13.41 12.02 -17.47
CA PHE A 38 -12.27 12.90 -17.77
C PHE A 38 -11.47 13.28 -16.53
N ASN A 39 -12.04 13.05 -15.35
CA ASN A 39 -11.37 13.20 -14.08
C ASN A 39 -12.21 12.65 -12.93
N ARG A 40 -11.64 11.62 -12.30
CA ARG A 40 -12.10 10.85 -11.14
C ARG A 40 -13.40 10.07 -11.36
N ALA A 41 -13.70 9.12 -10.47
CA ALA A 41 -14.97 8.39 -10.44
C ALA A 41 -15.83 8.85 -9.26
N VAL A 42 -15.33 8.69 -8.03
CA VAL A 42 -15.99 9.12 -6.79
C VAL A 42 -14.97 9.87 -5.94
N THR A 43 -15.29 11.10 -5.57
CA THR A 43 -14.49 11.91 -4.66
C THR A 43 -15.24 12.17 -3.35
N ILE A 44 -14.54 11.96 -2.24
CA ILE A 44 -15.00 12.20 -0.87
C ILE A 44 -14.12 13.32 -0.30
N HIS A 45 -14.71 14.49 -0.12
CA HIS A 45 -14.02 15.70 0.31
C HIS A 45 -14.73 16.27 1.53
N GLY A 46 -14.05 16.39 2.67
CA GLY A 46 -14.60 16.91 3.93
C GLY A 46 -15.90 16.21 4.35
N THR A 47 -16.00 14.92 4.06
CA THR A 47 -17.21 14.11 4.24
C THR A 47 -16.86 12.84 5.01
N HIS A 48 -17.70 12.50 5.98
CA HIS A 48 -17.50 11.40 6.92
C HIS A 48 -18.69 10.45 6.90
N ARG A 49 -18.44 9.18 7.25
CA ARG A 49 -19.48 8.15 7.36
C ARG A 49 -20.34 8.01 6.10
N LEU A 50 -19.70 8.11 4.93
CA LEU A 50 -20.29 7.80 3.63
C LEU A 50 -20.12 6.31 3.28
N LEU A 51 -21.15 5.71 2.69
CA LEU A 51 -21.04 4.37 2.09
C LEU A 51 -20.78 4.45 0.58
N VAL A 52 -19.68 3.87 0.12
CA VAL A 52 -19.32 3.71 -1.30
C VAL A 52 -19.17 2.21 -1.59
N GLU A 53 -20.20 1.61 -2.19
CA GLU A 53 -20.33 0.16 -2.26
C GLU A 53 -20.67 -0.38 -3.65
N GLY A 54 -20.00 -1.45 -4.07
CA GLY A 54 -20.45 -2.22 -5.24
C GLY A 54 -20.43 -1.42 -6.56
N ASN A 55 -19.56 -0.41 -6.66
CA ASN A 55 -19.43 0.41 -7.86
C ASN A 55 -18.35 -0.13 -8.78
N VAL A 56 -18.55 0.05 -10.09
CA VAL A 56 -17.56 -0.29 -11.12
C VAL A 56 -17.05 1.01 -11.76
N ALA A 57 -15.75 1.24 -11.65
CA ALA A 57 -15.04 2.36 -12.26
C ALA A 57 -14.15 1.83 -13.41
N TYR A 58 -14.41 2.21 -14.66
CA TYR A 58 -13.66 1.72 -15.83
C TYR A 58 -13.11 2.85 -16.70
N ASN A 59 -11.82 2.78 -17.07
CA ASN A 59 -11.16 3.77 -17.92
C ASN A 59 -11.30 5.19 -17.36
N ILE A 60 -10.70 5.42 -16.20
CA ILE A 60 -10.83 6.66 -15.43
C ILE A 60 -9.54 7.47 -15.58
N MET A 61 -9.64 8.75 -15.92
CA MET A 61 -8.50 9.67 -15.89
C MET A 61 -8.27 10.20 -14.46
N GLY A 62 -7.03 10.12 -13.98
CA GLY A 62 -6.66 10.49 -12.61
C GLY A 62 -7.12 9.46 -11.57
N GLY A 63 -6.96 9.77 -10.28
CA GLY A 63 -7.36 8.87 -9.19
C GLY A 63 -8.87 8.56 -9.21
N ALA A 64 -9.26 7.28 -9.09
CA ALA A 64 -10.65 6.86 -9.31
C ALA A 64 -11.55 7.03 -8.08
N PHE A 65 -11.30 6.29 -7.00
CA PHE A 65 -11.94 6.49 -5.69
C PHE A 65 -10.99 7.30 -4.82
N PHE A 66 -11.34 8.55 -4.54
CA PHE A 66 -10.43 9.53 -3.94
C PHE A 66 -10.99 10.11 -2.64
N ILE A 67 -10.22 9.98 -1.57
CA ILE A 67 -10.41 10.70 -0.31
C ILE A 67 -9.45 11.90 -0.34
N GLU A 68 -9.98 13.12 -0.31
CA GLU A 68 -9.25 14.28 -0.84
C GLU A 68 -8.28 14.93 0.15
N ASP A 69 -8.77 15.45 1.28
CA ASP A 69 -7.96 16.37 2.10
C ASP A 69 -7.26 15.70 3.27
N GLY A 70 -7.67 14.52 3.69
CA GLY A 70 -7.13 13.81 4.85
C GLY A 70 -7.88 14.09 6.15
N ILE A 71 -8.98 14.84 6.12
CA ILE A 71 -9.87 15.00 7.29
C ILE A 71 -10.91 13.87 7.38
N GLU A 72 -11.23 13.26 6.23
CA GLU A 72 -12.36 12.38 6.00
C GLU A 72 -12.19 11.05 6.73
N GLN A 73 -13.16 10.69 7.55
CA GLN A 73 -13.07 9.56 8.48
C GLN A 73 -14.33 8.72 8.44
N ASP A 74 -14.16 7.46 8.82
CA ASP A 74 -15.19 6.44 8.97
C ASP A 74 -16.02 6.19 7.71
N ASN A 75 -15.52 6.58 6.54
CA ASN A 75 -16.14 6.22 5.27
C ASN A 75 -15.89 4.73 4.97
N VAL A 76 -16.83 4.11 4.29
CA VAL A 76 -16.78 2.69 3.92
C VAL A 76 -16.69 2.58 2.41
N LEU A 77 -15.54 2.16 1.91
CA LEU A 77 -15.31 1.82 0.51
C LEU A 77 -15.21 0.29 0.43
N GLN A 78 -16.27 -0.37 -0.05
CA GLN A 78 -16.28 -1.83 -0.13
C GLN A 78 -16.89 -2.41 -1.40
N TYR A 79 -16.40 -3.58 -1.81
CA TYR A 79 -16.88 -4.31 -2.99
C TYR A 79 -16.82 -3.50 -4.30
N ASN A 80 -15.97 -2.47 -4.37
CA ASN A 80 -15.82 -1.67 -5.58
C ASN A 80 -14.75 -2.29 -6.50
N LEU A 81 -14.95 -2.14 -7.80
CA LEU A 81 -14.03 -2.57 -8.83
C LEU A 81 -13.51 -1.35 -9.60
N ALA A 82 -12.20 -1.17 -9.66
CA ALA A 82 -11.54 -0.17 -10.51
C ALA A 82 -10.70 -0.85 -11.59
N VAL A 83 -10.97 -0.54 -12.85
CA VAL A 83 -10.27 -1.12 -14.01
C VAL A 83 -9.74 -0.01 -14.90
N MET A 84 -8.47 -0.10 -15.30
CA MET A 84 -7.86 0.81 -16.25
C MET A 84 -7.91 2.28 -15.77
N VAL A 85 -7.39 2.53 -14.57
CA VAL A 85 -7.16 3.89 -14.07
C VAL A 85 -5.88 4.43 -14.73
N ARG A 86 -5.96 5.61 -15.33
CA ARG A 86 -4.93 6.14 -16.24
C ARG A 86 -4.44 7.50 -15.79
N GLN A 87 -3.18 7.76 -16.09
CA GLN A 87 -2.53 9.05 -15.87
C GLN A 87 -3.36 10.19 -16.47
N SER A 88 -3.41 11.31 -15.75
CA SER A 88 -4.05 12.54 -16.20
C SER A 88 -3.20 13.76 -15.87
N THR A 89 -3.06 14.67 -16.83
CA THR A 89 -2.41 15.98 -16.65
C THR A 89 -3.42 17.08 -16.33
N SER A 90 -4.69 16.73 -16.10
CA SER A 90 -5.80 17.67 -16.10
C SER A 90 -6.18 18.21 -14.71
N LEU A 91 -5.56 17.74 -13.62
CA LEU A 91 -5.94 18.09 -12.24
C LEU A 91 -4.73 18.29 -11.31
N LEU A 92 -4.57 17.46 -10.27
CA LEU A 92 -3.50 17.56 -9.29
C LEU A 92 -2.23 16.95 -9.87
N ASN A 93 -1.06 17.37 -9.39
CA ASN A 93 0.21 16.75 -9.77
C ASN A 93 0.22 15.25 -9.49
N ASP A 94 -0.44 14.84 -8.41
CA ASP A 94 -0.61 13.44 -8.01
C ASP A 94 -1.42 12.62 -9.05
N ASP A 95 -2.26 13.25 -9.88
CA ASP A 95 -2.98 12.56 -10.97
C ASP A 95 -2.05 12.19 -12.15
N LEU A 96 -0.80 12.66 -12.13
CA LEU A 96 0.26 12.15 -13.01
C LEU A 96 0.64 10.71 -12.64
N THR A 97 0.48 10.34 -11.37
CA THR A 97 0.77 9.01 -10.81
C THR A 97 -0.46 8.49 -10.04
N PRO A 98 -1.57 8.19 -10.72
CA PRO A 98 -2.86 7.98 -10.06
C PRO A 98 -2.98 6.62 -9.37
N ALA A 99 -3.89 6.54 -8.41
CA ALA A 99 -4.31 5.28 -7.78
C ALA A 99 -5.77 4.95 -8.10
N ALA A 100 -6.10 3.66 -8.15
CA ALA A 100 -7.48 3.21 -8.16
C ALA A 100 -8.22 3.61 -6.86
N PHE A 101 -7.56 3.43 -5.72
CA PHE A 101 -8.03 3.88 -4.42
C PHE A 101 -6.97 4.76 -3.79
N TRP A 102 -7.27 6.05 -3.69
CA TRP A 102 -6.38 7.03 -3.09
C TRP A 102 -6.94 7.47 -1.74
N VAL A 103 -6.22 7.10 -0.68
CA VAL A 103 -6.61 7.27 0.72
C VAL A 103 -5.65 8.27 1.40
N THR A 104 -6.17 9.40 1.85
CA THR A 104 -5.40 10.45 2.53
C THR A 104 -5.57 10.47 4.05
N ASN A 105 -6.52 9.68 4.57
CA ASN A 105 -6.71 9.42 6.00
C ASN A 105 -6.93 7.92 6.24
N PRO A 106 -6.17 7.28 7.14
CA PRO A 106 -6.23 5.83 7.31
C PRO A 106 -7.45 5.36 8.10
N ALA A 107 -8.15 6.24 8.84
CA ALA A 107 -9.38 5.90 9.57
C ALA A 107 -10.60 5.80 8.65
N ASN A 108 -10.50 4.94 7.63
CA ASN A 108 -11.59 4.57 6.74
C ASN A 108 -11.59 3.04 6.56
N THR A 109 -12.74 2.48 6.20
CA THR A 109 -12.86 1.06 5.85
C THR A 109 -12.64 0.90 4.35
N VAL A 110 -11.60 0.16 3.97
CA VAL A 110 -11.27 -0.18 2.59
C VAL A 110 -11.16 -1.70 2.48
N SER A 111 -12.26 -2.35 2.12
CA SER A 111 -12.34 -3.81 2.15
C SER A 111 -13.01 -4.41 0.92
N HIS A 112 -12.60 -5.62 0.55
CA HIS A 112 -13.23 -6.37 -0.55
C HIS A 112 -13.20 -5.66 -1.92
N ASN A 113 -12.30 -4.70 -2.10
CA ASN A 113 -12.19 -3.97 -3.36
C ASN A 113 -11.20 -4.66 -4.31
N ALA A 114 -11.38 -4.44 -5.61
CA ALA A 114 -10.50 -4.94 -6.66
C ALA A 114 -9.98 -3.80 -7.54
N ALA A 115 -8.69 -3.84 -7.89
CA ALA A 115 -8.08 -2.92 -8.85
C ALA A 115 -7.31 -3.68 -9.93
N ALA A 116 -7.56 -3.38 -11.22
CA ALA A 116 -6.98 -4.11 -12.34
C ALA A 116 -6.51 -3.20 -13.48
N GLY A 117 -5.35 -3.48 -14.07
CA GLY A 117 -4.95 -2.89 -15.36
C GLY A 117 -4.70 -1.39 -15.35
N GLY A 118 -4.42 -0.78 -14.18
CA GLY A 118 -4.15 0.65 -14.05
C GLY A 118 -2.70 1.01 -14.35
N SER A 119 -2.42 2.29 -14.59
CA SER A 119 -1.09 2.74 -14.99
C SER A 119 -0.07 2.77 -13.85
N HIS A 120 -0.50 2.97 -12.59
CA HIS A 120 0.43 3.13 -11.45
C HIS A 120 0.00 2.30 -10.25
N PHE A 121 -0.94 2.78 -9.43
CA PHE A 121 -1.21 2.17 -8.12
C PHE A 121 -2.61 1.54 -8.02
N GLY A 122 -2.69 0.38 -7.36
CA GLY A 122 -3.96 -0.15 -6.88
C GLY A 122 -4.49 0.68 -5.71
N PHE A 123 -3.77 0.61 -4.59
CA PHE A 123 -4.06 1.39 -3.39
C PHE A 123 -2.89 2.32 -3.08
N TRP A 124 -3.19 3.58 -2.81
CA TRP A 124 -2.21 4.55 -2.34
C TRP A 124 -2.68 5.20 -1.04
N TYR A 125 -1.96 4.92 0.03
CA TYR A 125 -2.10 5.58 1.33
C TYR A 125 -1.12 6.75 1.38
N ARG A 126 -1.62 7.94 1.04
CA ARG A 126 -0.87 9.19 1.04
C ARG A 126 -1.24 10.04 2.24
N LEU A 127 -0.64 9.71 3.37
CA LEU A 127 -1.01 10.33 4.63
C LEU A 127 -0.23 11.62 4.85
N LEU A 128 -0.95 12.73 4.94
CA LEU A 128 -0.37 14.05 5.18
C LEU A 128 -0.11 14.27 6.67
N GLU A 129 0.81 15.17 6.99
CA GLU A 129 1.06 15.60 8.38
C GLU A 129 -0.15 16.32 8.96
N HIS A 130 -0.79 17.17 8.15
CA HIS A 130 -2.07 17.81 8.44
C HIS A 130 -2.96 17.71 7.19
N PRO A 131 -4.30 17.72 7.34
CA PRO A 131 -5.18 17.80 6.20
C PRO A 131 -4.85 18.99 5.30
N GLY A 132 -4.97 18.78 3.99
CA GLY A 132 -4.76 19.82 2.99
C GLY A 132 -6.03 20.61 2.69
N GLY A 133 -5.94 21.45 1.65
CA GLY A 133 -7.10 21.99 0.97
C GLY A 133 -8.06 22.81 1.86
N PRO A 134 -9.34 22.92 1.45
CA PRO A 134 -10.39 23.56 2.22
C PRO A 134 -10.62 22.96 3.61
N SER A 135 -10.20 21.71 3.84
CA SER A 135 -10.37 21.01 5.12
C SER A 135 -9.18 21.11 6.07
N TYR A 136 -8.24 22.04 5.83
CA TYR A 136 -7.04 22.21 6.64
C TYR A 136 -7.33 22.33 8.14
N SER A 137 -6.61 21.55 8.94
CA SER A 137 -6.66 21.60 10.41
C SER A 137 -5.31 21.28 11.02
N ARG A 138 -4.86 22.11 11.97
CA ARG A 138 -3.61 21.87 12.72
C ARG A 138 -3.75 20.80 13.81
N ASP A 139 -4.98 20.49 14.19
CA ASP A 139 -5.26 19.59 15.30
C ASP A 139 -5.43 18.13 14.85
N VAL A 140 -5.47 17.91 13.53
CA VAL A 140 -5.63 16.61 12.91
C VAL A 140 -4.32 16.19 12.25
N CYS A 141 -3.87 14.98 12.53
CA CYS A 141 -2.63 14.42 11.99
C CYS A 141 -2.85 13.04 11.36
N PRO A 142 -3.26 12.96 10.08
CA PRO A 142 -3.61 11.70 9.42
C PRO A 142 -2.52 10.62 9.50
N ARG A 143 -1.24 11.01 9.46
CA ARG A 143 -0.09 10.12 9.67
C ARG A 143 -0.07 9.39 11.02
N ASN A 144 -0.70 9.96 12.05
CA ASN A 144 -0.71 9.38 13.39
C ASN A 144 -1.98 8.55 13.63
N VAL A 145 -3.02 8.77 12.83
CA VAL A 145 -4.34 8.15 13.00
C VAL A 145 -4.26 6.63 12.82
N GLN A 146 -5.04 5.91 13.64
CA GLN A 146 -5.16 4.46 13.52
C GLN A 146 -5.86 4.06 12.24
N LEU A 147 -5.38 2.97 11.63
CA LEU A 147 -6.00 2.40 10.44
C LEU A 147 -7.39 1.87 10.81
N GLY A 148 -8.41 2.30 10.08
CA GLY A 148 -9.79 1.83 10.26
C GLY A 148 -9.89 0.35 9.88
N GLN A 149 -9.89 0.07 8.58
CA GLN A 149 -9.77 -1.31 8.08
C GLN A 149 -9.16 -1.30 6.69
N PHE A 150 -8.19 -2.18 6.46
CA PHE A 150 -7.77 -2.62 5.14
C PHE A 150 -7.87 -4.13 5.10
N ARG A 151 -8.83 -4.69 4.35
CA ARG A 151 -9.08 -6.14 4.40
C ARG A 151 -9.56 -6.74 3.08
N ASN A 152 -8.95 -7.87 2.71
CA ASN A 152 -9.40 -8.72 1.60
C ASN A 152 -9.51 -7.96 0.28
N ASN A 153 -8.48 -7.15 -0.02
CA ASN A 153 -8.41 -6.41 -1.27
C ASN A 153 -7.60 -7.21 -2.30
N THR A 154 -7.89 -6.99 -3.58
CA THR A 154 -7.22 -7.67 -4.69
C THR A 154 -6.69 -6.66 -5.69
N VAL A 155 -5.44 -6.81 -6.12
CA VAL A 155 -4.84 -5.92 -7.13
C VAL A 155 -4.07 -6.70 -8.17
N HIS A 156 -4.24 -6.37 -9.44
CA HIS A 156 -3.36 -6.95 -10.45
C HIS A 156 -3.13 -6.08 -11.67
N SER A 157 -2.07 -6.41 -12.40
CA SER A 157 -1.75 -5.77 -13.69
C SER A 157 -1.64 -4.25 -13.55
N GLN A 158 -1.13 -3.77 -12.42
CA GLN A 158 -0.83 -2.35 -12.24
C GLN A 158 0.55 -2.06 -12.81
N GLY A 159 0.70 -0.93 -13.49
CA GLY A 159 1.99 -0.55 -14.04
C GLY A 159 3.07 -0.40 -12.96
N TRP A 160 2.72 0.07 -11.76
CA TRP A 160 3.62 0.16 -10.60
C TRP A 160 3.16 -0.75 -9.45
N PHE A 161 2.58 -0.24 -8.37
CA PHE A 161 2.47 -0.99 -7.11
C PHE A 161 1.05 -1.44 -6.80
N GLY A 162 0.90 -2.62 -6.20
CA GLY A 162 -0.38 -3.09 -5.69
C GLY A 162 -0.88 -2.24 -4.53
N LEU A 163 -0.06 -2.09 -3.49
CA LEU A 163 -0.25 -1.18 -2.36
C LEU A 163 0.99 -0.29 -2.19
N TRP A 164 0.77 1.01 -2.06
CA TRP A 164 1.82 1.97 -1.76
C TRP A 164 1.46 2.81 -0.53
N ILE A 165 2.33 2.80 0.47
CA ILE A 165 2.22 3.65 1.67
C ILE A 165 3.39 4.64 1.63
N PHE A 166 3.09 5.89 1.26
CA PHE A 166 4.07 6.93 0.97
C PHE A 166 3.42 8.32 1.11
N GLU A 167 4.05 9.33 1.67
CA GLU A 167 5.47 9.42 2.01
C GLU A 167 5.85 8.76 3.33
N ALA A 168 4.96 8.81 4.32
CA ALA A 168 5.20 8.32 5.67
C ALA A 168 3.90 7.86 6.34
N TYR A 169 3.99 6.88 7.25
CA TYR A 169 2.87 6.52 8.11
C TYR A 169 3.35 6.03 9.49
N HIS A 170 2.95 6.76 10.54
CA HIS A 170 3.44 6.60 11.91
C HIS A 170 2.28 6.39 12.89
N PRO A 171 1.54 5.27 12.80
CA PRO A 171 0.34 5.09 13.61
C PRO A 171 0.65 5.16 15.11
N GLN A 172 -0.06 6.05 15.81
CA GLN A 172 0.10 6.31 17.23
C GLN A 172 -1.18 6.02 17.99
N LYS A 173 -1.04 5.65 19.25
CA LYS A 173 -2.14 5.51 20.18
C LYS A 173 -2.90 6.82 20.31
N GLY A 174 -4.21 6.75 20.06
CA GLY A 174 -5.13 7.90 20.08
C GLY A 174 -5.05 8.83 18.87
N GLY A 175 -4.09 8.65 17.95
CA GLY A 175 -4.07 9.35 16.66
C GLY A 175 -3.81 10.85 16.67
N GLY A 176 -3.53 11.46 17.83
CA GLY A 176 -3.32 12.90 17.95
C GLY A 176 -1.96 13.35 17.42
N CYS A 177 -1.86 14.64 17.07
CA CYS A 177 -0.61 15.26 16.62
C CYS A 177 0.53 15.20 17.66
N ASN A 178 0.16 15.18 18.95
CA ASN A 178 1.10 15.06 20.07
C ASN A 178 1.18 13.63 20.64
N SER A 179 0.63 12.63 19.93
CA SER A 179 0.76 11.23 20.34
C SER A 179 2.17 10.71 20.04
N TRP A 180 2.76 9.99 21.00
CA TRP A 180 4.13 9.48 20.89
C TRP A 180 4.25 7.98 21.18
N SER A 181 3.13 7.30 21.42
CA SER A 181 3.12 5.86 21.69
C SER A 181 2.73 5.12 20.42
N PRO A 182 3.63 4.38 19.77
CA PRO A 182 3.28 3.59 18.60
C PRO A 182 2.16 2.61 18.94
N GLU A 183 1.22 2.49 18.01
CA GLU A 183 0.15 1.50 18.04
C GLU A 183 0.01 0.93 16.62
N PRO A 184 0.11 -0.39 16.43
CA PRO A 184 0.28 -0.93 15.08
C PRO A 184 -0.92 -0.74 14.14
N ALA A 185 -0.64 -0.30 12.92
CA ALA A 185 -1.62 -0.31 11.82
C ALA A 185 -1.55 -1.63 11.07
N ARG A 186 -2.61 -2.46 11.18
CA ARG A 186 -2.68 -3.78 10.57
C ARG A 186 -3.41 -3.76 9.23
N PHE A 187 -2.65 -3.88 8.14
CA PHE A 187 -3.21 -4.17 6.82
C PHE A 187 -3.39 -5.68 6.69
N GLU A 188 -4.63 -6.09 6.49
CA GLU A 188 -5.04 -7.49 6.51
C GLU A 188 -5.37 -7.95 5.09
N SER A 189 -4.88 -9.13 4.69
CA SER A 189 -5.30 -9.83 3.48
C SER A 189 -5.31 -8.98 2.19
N LEU A 190 -4.16 -8.90 1.55
CA LEU A 190 -4.00 -8.35 0.21
C LEU A 190 -3.53 -9.46 -0.73
N THR A 191 -4.21 -9.66 -1.85
CA THR A 191 -3.67 -10.48 -2.94
C THR A 191 -3.20 -9.56 -4.07
N THR A 192 -1.94 -9.67 -4.48
CA THR A 192 -1.43 -8.96 -5.66
C THR A 192 -0.72 -9.86 -6.65
N TRP A 193 -0.89 -9.57 -7.93
CA TRP A 193 -0.07 -10.18 -8.97
C TRP A 193 0.14 -9.31 -10.20
N ASN A 194 1.23 -9.57 -10.93
CA ASN A 194 1.56 -8.86 -12.17
C ASN A 194 1.62 -7.34 -12.00
N CYS A 195 2.05 -6.85 -10.84
CA CYS A 195 2.40 -5.46 -10.62
C CYS A 195 3.94 -5.31 -10.69
N GLU A 196 4.48 -4.09 -10.80
CA GLU A 196 5.92 -3.87 -10.61
C GLU A 196 6.35 -4.29 -9.20
N LYS A 197 5.53 -3.96 -8.18
CA LYS A 197 5.70 -4.43 -6.79
C LYS A 197 4.36 -4.79 -6.19
N GLY A 198 4.34 -5.81 -5.33
CA GLY A 198 3.10 -6.21 -4.66
C GLY A 198 2.67 -5.19 -3.62
N ALA A 199 3.51 -4.93 -2.62
CA ALA A 199 3.31 -3.86 -1.66
C ALA A 199 4.62 -3.14 -1.33
N GLU A 200 4.56 -1.84 -1.10
CA GLU A 200 5.68 -1.05 -0.61
C GLU A 200 5.24 -0.10 0.50
N TRP A 201 6.07 0.04 1.54
CA TRP A 201 6.01 1.19 2.45
C TRP A 201 7.32 1.97 2.47
N VAL A 202 7.21 3.26 2.78
CA VAL A 202 8.32 4.20 2.98
C VAL A 202 8.07 4.99 4.26
N ASP A 203 9.15 5.30 4.99
CA ASP A 203 9.12 6.12 6.20
C ASP A 203 8.03 5.62 7.18
N SER A 204 8.18 4.36 7.57
CA SER A 204 7.14 3.61 8.29
C SER A 204 7.38 3.57 9.80
N GLY A 205 6.29 3.66 10.56
CA GLY A 205 6.25 3.33 11.98
C GLY A 205 5.85 1.86 12.19
N ALA A 206 5.00 1.59 13.17
CA ALA A 206 4.50 0.25 13.46
C ALA A 206 3.46 -0.26 12.42
N ILE A 207 3.83 -0.35 11.15
CA ILE A 207 2.97 -0.92 10.09
C ILE A 207 3.09 -2.44 10.09
N GLN A 208 1.96 -3.14 9.96
CA GLN A 208 1.94 -4.59 9.88
C GLN A 208 1.18 -5.09 8.67
N PHE A 209 1.79 -6.02 7.93
CA PHE A 209 1.15 -6.74 6.83
C PHE A 209 0.84 -8.17 7.27
N HIS A 210 -0.44 -8.54 7.25
CA HIS A 210 -0.92 -9.85 7.68
C HIS A 210 -1.66 -10.54 6.53
N HIS A 211 -1.37 -11.82 6.29
CA HIS A 211 -2.09 -12.65 5.29
C HIS A 211 -2.00 -12.14 3.84
N PHE A 212 -0.85 -11.57 3.46
CA PHE A 212 -0.61 -11.10 2.11
C PHE A 212 -0.23 -12.25 1.17
N VAL A 213 -0.71 -12.22 -0.07
CA VAL A 213 -0.38 -13.16 -1.13
C VAL A 213 0.16 -12.39 -2.33
N MET A 214 1.45 -12.56 -2.63
CA MET A 214 2.14 -11.83 -3.69
C MET A 214 2.65 -12.80 -4.74
N VAL A 215 2.23 -12.64 -5.99
CA VAL A 215 2.56 -13.61 -7.06
C VAL A 215 3.06 -12.87 -8.30
N ASN A 216 4.22 -13.22 -8.84
CA ASN A 216 4.72 -12.66 -10.10
C ASN A 216 4.65 -11.12 -10.15
N ASN A 217 5.12 -10.45 -9.11
CA ASN A 217 5.35 -9.00 -9.19
C ASN A 217 6.76 -8.78 -9.73
N GLU A 218 7.00 -7.84 -10.65
CA GLU A 218 8.24 -7.74 -11.41
C GLU A 218 9.50 -7.63 -10.51
N LYS A 219 9.51 -6.64 -9.61
CA LYS A 219 10.69 -6.28 -8.81
C LYS A 219 10.63 -6.83 -7.39
N ALA A 220 9.45 -6.75 -6.75
CA ALA A 220 9.31 -7.17 -5.36
C ALA A 220 7.93 -7.75 -5.04
N GLY A 221 7.91 -8.80 -4.22
CA GLY A 221 6.67 -9.23 -3.54
C GLY A 221 6.23 -8.17 -2.53
N ILE A 222 7.05 -7.95 -1.50
CA ILE A 222 6.89 -6.87 -0.53
C ILE A 222 8.21 -6.14 -0.39
N GLU A 223 8.17 -4.81 -0.47
CA GLU A 223 9.33 -3.96 -0.24
C GLU A 223 9.15 -3.04 0.96
N SER A 224 10.06 -3.16 1.92
CA SER A 224 10.19 -2.26 3.05
C SER A 224 11.31 -1.29 2.73
N LYS A 225 11.05 0.02 2.56
CA LYS A 225 12.13 0.99 2.32
C LYS A 225 12.83 1.41 3.60
N THR A 226 12.11 2.03 4.53
CA THR A 226 12.67 2.53 5.78
C THR A 226 11.68 2.33 6.92
N ILE A 227 12.22 2.05 8.11
CA ILE A 227 11.48 2.01 9.37
C ILE A 227 12.06 3.06 10.30
N MET A 228 11.21 3.94 10.82
CA MET A 228 11.63 4.99 11.72
C MET A 228 11.62 4.50 13.15
N ARG A 229 12.83 4.36 13.71
CA ARG A 229 13.06 3.90 15.09
C ARG A 229 12.32 4.75 16.14
N SER A 230 12.09 6.04 15.89
CA SER A 230 11.29 6.89 16.79
C SER A 230 9.82 6.45 16.90
N TYR A 231 9.32 5.75 15.88
CA TYR A 231 7.93 5.31 15.75
C TYR A 231 7.75 3.79 15.85
N VAL A 232 8.80 3.07 16.24
CA VAL A 232 8.78 1.62 16.52
C VAL A 232 9.56 1.37 17.81
N ARG A 233 8.87 0.99 18.89
CA ARG A 233 9.48 0.84 20.23
C ARG A 233 9.93 -0.59 20.53
N GLU A 234 9.33 -1.58 19.88
CA GLU A 234 9.53 -3.01 20.14
C GLU A 234 9.37 -3.80 18.84
N TRP A 235 9.66 -5.10 18.88
CA TRP A 235 9.47 -6.01 17.76
C TRP A 235 8.14 -6.75 17.86
N GLY A 236 7.63 -7.23 16.73
CA GLY A 236 6.49 -8.15 16.70
C GLY A 236 5.12 -7.47 16.81
N GLU A 237 4.09 -8.28 17.03
CA GLU A 237 2.69 -7.87 16.82
C GLU A 237 2.19 -6.76 17.73
N ALA A 238 2.73 -6.64 18.95
CA ALA A 238 2.19 -5.71 19.94
C ALA A 238 2.46 -4.25 19.56
N ARG A 239 3.69 -3.92 19.12
CA ARG A 239 4.15 -2.54 18.89
C ARG A 239 5.18 -2.37 17.76
N GLY A 240 5.49 -3.44 17.02
CA GLY A 240 6.53 -3.45 16.00
C GLY A 240 6.01 -3.34 14.57
N ALA A 241 6.93 -3.02 13.66
CA ALA A 241 6.74 -3.25 12.23
C ALA A 241 6.88 -4.75 11.93
N LEU A 242 5.95 -5.31 11.15
CA LEU A 242 5.82 -6.75 11.01
C LEU A 242 5.30 -7.17 9.64
N ILE A 243 5.89 -8.21 9.05
CA ILE A 243 5.28 -8.99 7.98
C ILE A 243 4.96 -10.37 8.56
N LYS A 244 3.68 -10.75 8.56
CA LYS A 244 3.20 -12.00 9.13
C LYS A 244 2.26 -12.76 8.19
N ASN A 245 2.37 -14.09 8.18
CA ASN A 245 1.47 -14.97 7.44
C ASN A 245 1.41 -14.66 5.94
N ALA A 246 2.53 -14.22 5.34
CA ALA A 246 2.57 -13.88 3.92
C ALA A 246 2.98 -15.08 3.07
N THR A 247 2.42 -15.19 1.86
CA THR A 247 2.85 -16.14 0.82
C THR A 247 3.36 -15.34 -0.37
N ILE A 248 4.60 -15.56 -0.77
CA ILE A 248 5.26 -14.81 -1.84
C ILE A 248 5.83 -15.81 -2.85
N VAL A 249 5.41 -15.66 -4.10
CA VAL A 249 5.73 -16.57 -5.20
C VAL A 249 6.53 -15.82 -6.25
N GLY A 250 7.78 -16.25 -6.46
CA GLY A 250 8.71 -15.64 -7.40
C GLY A 250 8.28 -15.82 -8.85
N HIS A 251 7.82 -17.03 -9.21
CA HIS A 251 7.18 -17.27 -10.49
C HIS A 251 6.07 -18.33 -10.44
N MET A 252 5.12 -18.18 -11.35
CA MET A 252 4.03 -19.10 -11.60
C MET A 252 3.80 -19.15 -13.12
N ASP A 253 4.21 -20.26 -13.74
CA ASP A 253 4.18 -20.42 -15.20
C ASP A 253 2.76 -20.33 -15.80
N ALA A 254 1.73 -20.68 -15.02
CA ALA A 254 0.33 -20.54 -15.41
C ALA A 254 -0.08 -19.10 -15.77
N LEU A 255 0.70 -18.10 -15.33
CA LEU A 255 0.47 -16.69 -15.67
C LEU A 255 1.12 -16.25 -17.00
N GLY A 256 1.83 -17.15 -17.69
CA GLY A 256 2.22 -16.94 -19.09
C GLY A 256 3.40 -16.00 -19.35
N PHE A 257 4.24 -15.69 -18.35
CA PHE A 257 5.42 -14.82 -18.51
C PHE A 257 6.66 -15.54 -19.08
N GLY A 258 6.54 -16.83 -19.39
CA GLY A 258 7.62 -17.64 -19.93
C GLY A 258 8.54 -18.24 -18.86
N PRO A 259 9.46 -19.13 -19.29
CA PRO A 259 10.25 -19.99 -18.40
C PRO A 259 11.40 -19.27 -17.70
N THR A 260 11.69 -18.01 -18.06
CA THR A 260 12.77 -17.22 -17.47
C THR A 260 12.28 -16.19 -16.46
N TYR A 261 11.00 -15.82 -16.49
CA TYR A 261 10.46 -14.77 -15.63
C TYR A 261 10.54 -15.15 -14.16
N CYS A 262 10.98 -14.23 -13.30
CA CYS A 262 10.92 -14.38 -11.86
C CYS A 262 10.91 -13.00 -11.21
N THR A 263 10.09 -12.82 -10.16
CA THR A 263 10.15 -11.65 -9.29
C THR A 263 11.56 -11.46 -8.76
N THR A 264 12.19 -10.30 -8.98
CA THR A 264 13.60 -10.10 -8.58
C THR A 264 13.84 -10.42 -7.11
N TYR A 265 12.99 -9.93 -6.21
CA TYR A 265 13.07 -10.22 -4.78
C TYR A 265 11.72 -10.58 -4.16
N GLY A 266 11.65 -11.65 -3.37
CA GLY A 266 10.43 -11.97 -2.61
C GLY A 266 10.13 -10.90 -1.56
N LEU A 267 11.04 -10.79 -0.59
CA LEU A 267 11.04 -9.72 0.41
C LEU A 267 12.25 -8.82 0.20
N VAL A 268 12.01 -7.53 0.03
CA VAL A 268 13.05 -6.50 0.08
C VAL A 268 13.06 -5.88 1.47
N LEU A 269 14.18 -6.07 2.17
CA LEU A 269 14.37 -5.69 3.56
C LEU A 269 14.74 -4.20 3.69
N PRO A 270 14.37 -3.55 4.81
CA PRO A 270 14.51 -2.11 4.98
C PRO A 270 15.93 -1.67 5.30
N LEU A 271 16.18 -0.40 5.03
CA LEU A 271 17.22 0.35 5.72
C LEU A 271 16.71 0.67 7.12
N PHE A 272 17.59 0.53 8.11
CA PHE A 272 17.33 0.63 9.55
C PHE A 272 16.70 -0.62 10.18
N GLU A 273 16.96 -0.75 11.48
CA GLU A 273 16.44 -1.84 12.32
C GLU A 273 14.95 -1.65 12.63
N GLY A 274 14.24 -2.76 12.86
CA GLY A 274 12.89 -2.73 13.41
C GLY A 274 11.86 -3.64 12.73
N LEU A 275 12.24 -4.34 11.64
CA LEU A 275 11.34 -5.27 10.96
C LEU A 275 11.38 -6.68 11.54
N ALA A 276 10.24 -7.16 12.04
CA ALA A 276 10.03 -8.58 12.26
C ALA A 276 9.35 -9.22 11.03
N VAL A 277 9.76 -10.44 10.70
CA VAL A 277 9.16 -11.29 9.67
C VAL A 277 8.82 -12.63 10.31
N SER A 278 7.57 -13.07 10.20
CA SER A 278 7.12 -14.31 10.82
C SER A 278 6.14 -15.09 9.95
N SER A 279 6.24 -16.42 9.95
CA SER A 279 5.26 -17.29 9.27
C SER A 279 5.12 -16.96 7.78
N VAL A 280 6.25 -16.72 7.10
CA VAL A 280 6.27 -16.36 5.67
C VAL A 280 6.67 -17.55 4.83
N ARG A 281 5.93 -17.78 3.73
CA ARG A 281 6.21 -18.80 2.73
C ARG A 281 6.78 -18.15 1.48
N LEU A 282 7.98 -18.56 1.09
CA LEU A 282 8.68 -18.11 -0.11
C LEU A 282 8.73 -19.28 -1.10
N LEU A 283 8.16 -19.08 -2.29
CA LEU A 283 7.98 -20.13 -3.28
C LEU A 283 8.62 -19.74 -4.61
N ASN A 284 9.22 -20.69 -5.31
CA ASN A 284 9.66 -20.55 -6.70
C ASN A 284 10.65 -19.39 -6.92
N PHE A 285 11.70 -19.36 -6.10
CA PHE A 285 12.87 -18.49 -6.27
C PHE A 285 14.08 -19.34 -6.69
N ASP A 286 13.90 -20.05 -7.81
CA ASP A 286 14.80 -21.06 -8.36
C ASP A 286 15.39 -20.69 -9.74
N ARG A 287 15.14 -19.45 -10.21
CA ARG A 287 15.64 -18.93 -11.49
C ARG A 287 16.84 -17.98 -11.31
N PRO A 288 17.73 -17.84 -12.31
CA PRO A 288 19.03 -17.15 -12.16
C PRO A 288 18.99 -15.68 -11.74
N GLU A 289 17.88 -14.97 -11.96
CA GLU A 289 17.77 -13.52 -11.73
C GLU A 289 16.82 -13.14 -10.58
N CYS A 290 16.51 -14.10 -9.69
CA CYS A 290 15.68 -13.82 -8.52
C CYS A 290 16.24 -14.43 -7.24
N ALA A 291 15.91 -13.80 -6.12
CA ALA A 291 16.19 -14.32 -4.78
C ALA A 291 14.99 -14.12 -3.86
N ALA A 292 14.82 -15.00 -2.88
CA ALA A 292 13.71 -14.91 -1.94
C ALA A 292 13.83 -13.67 -1.02
N LEU A 293 15.06 -13.28 -0.66
CA LEU A 293 15.38 -12.10 0.13
C LEU A 293 16.33 -11.17 -0.63
N GLY A 294 16.12 -9.86 -0.49
CA GLY A 294 17.02 -8.82 -0.98
C GLY A 294 17.03 -7.62 -0.05
N MET A 295 17.92 -6.67 -0.32
CA MET A 295 18.01 -5.41 0.43
C MET A 295 17.51 -4.24 -0.41
N THR A 296 16.86 -3.30 0.26
CA THR A 296 16.47 -2.05 -0.38
C THR A 296 17.69 -1.19 -0.71
N ILE A 297 17.59 -0.44 -1.80
CA ILE A 297 18.61 0.52 -2.24
C ILE A 297 17.93 1.88 -2.39
N LEU A 298 18.56 2.92 -1.83
CA LEU A 298 18.22 4.31 -2.11
C LEU A 298 19.10 4.83 -3.24
N GLN A 299 18.58 4.84 -4.46
CA GLN A 299 19.29 5.42 -5.60
C GLN A 299 19.55 6.91 -5.34
N GLY A 300 20.80 7.35 -5.48
CA GLY A 300 21.21 8.76 -5.33
C GLY A 300 21.69 9.19 -3.94
N VAL A 301 21.57 8.36 -2.90
CA VAL A 301 22.03 8.71 -1.53
C VAL A 301 23.41 8.10 -1.27
N ARG A 302 24.49 8.89 -1.47
CA ARG A 302 25.88 8.41 -1.35
C ARG A 302 26.44 8.29 0.08
N LYS A 303 25.66 8.53 1.16
CA LYS A 303 26.23 8.71 2.52
C LYS A 303 25.32 8.31 3.69
N ILE A 304 24.57 7.23 3.58
CA ILE A 304 24.08 6.59 4.83
C ILE A 304 25.18 5.59 5.23
N GLN A 305 25.47 5.43 6.52
CA GLN A 305 26.28 4.29 6.97
C GLN A 305 25.47 3.02 6.66
N VAL A 306 25.72 2.42 5.49
CA VAL A 306 24.83 1.40 4.91
C VAL A 306 25.29 0.03 5.37
N GLY A 307 24.64 -0.53 6.39
CA GLY A 307 24.82 -1.93 6.73
C GLY A 307 24.54 -2.29 8.17
N GLY A 308 24.39 -3.58 8.46
CA GLY A 308 24.32 -4.11 9.81
C GLY A 308 22.96 -3.96 10.50
N TRP A 309 21.91 -3.60 9.77
CA TRP A 309 20.57 -3.45 10.34
C TRP A 309 19.97 -4.80 10.68
N ASN A 310 19.39 -4.91 11.87
CA ASN A 310 18.78 -6.15 12.31
C ASN A 310 17.39 -6.32 11.68
N VAL A 311 17.13 -7.51 11.13
CA VAL A 311 15.79 -7.98 10.77
C VAL A 311 15.59 -9.33 11.44
N ARG A 312 14.46 -9.50 12.13
CA ARG A 312 14.16 -10.74 12.87
C ARG A 312 13.28 -11.66 12.06
N PHE A 313 13.65 -12.92 11.99
CA PHE A 313 12.92 -13.96 11.28
C PHE A 313 12.46 -15.07 12.23
N SER A 314 11.28 -15.62 11.94
CA SER A 314 10.75 -16.82 12.59
C SER A 314 9.76 -17.52 11.65
N ALA A 315 9.61 -18.84 11.76
CA ALA A 315 8.69 -19.65 10.99
C ALA A 315 8.70 -19.37 9.47
N VAL A 316 9.88 -19.15 8.89
CA VAL A 316 10.05 -18.99 7.44
C VAL A 316 10.03 -20.37 6.77
N GLN A 317 9.40 -20.46 5.61
CA GLN A 317 9.34 -21.70 4.83
C GLN A 317 9.72 -21.43 3.39
N PHE A 318 10.62 -22.25 2.86
CA PHE A 318 11.08 -22.18 1.47
C PHE A 318 10.56 -23.38 0.68
N PHE A 319 9.98 -23.14 -0.50
CA PHE A 319 9.51 -24.18 -1.41
C PHE A 319 10.07 -23.92 -2.81
N ASN A 320 10.92 -24.80 -3.32
CA ASN A 320 11.60 -24.61 -4.59
C ASN A 320 12.35 -23.26 -4.66
N VAL A 321 13.30 -23.08 -3.75
CA VAL A 321 14.12 -21.87 -3.63
C VAL A 321 15.58 -22.30 -3.61
N THR A 322 16.28 -22.02 -4.71
CA THR A 322 17.75 -22.21 -4.77
C THR A 322 18.48 -20.92 -4.36
N ASN A 323 17.87 -19.77 -4.62
CA ASN A 323 18.41 -18.46 -4.28
C ASN A 323 17.68 -17.89 -3.06
N LYS A 324 18.13 -18.23 -1.85
CA LYS A 324 17.49 -17.75 -0.60
C LYS A 324 17.67 -16.26 -0.38
N ALA A 325 18.83 -15.70 -0.73
CA ALA A 325 19.11 -14.28 -0.56
C ALA A 325 20.16 -13.79 -1.55
N SER A 326 20.11 -12.51 -1.89
CA SER A 326 21.16 -11.82 -2.65
C SER A 326 21.40 -10.42 -2.07
N PHE A 327 22.67 -10.11 -1.80
CA PHE A 327 23.14 -8.89 -1.14
C PHE A 327 24.35 -8.31 -1.88
N HIS A 328 24.54 -7.00 -1.80
CA HIS A 328 25.65 -6.29 -2.46
C HIS A 328 26.95 -6.37 -1.65
N SER A 329 26.86 -6.58 -0.34
CA SER A 329 28.01 -6.61 0.58
C SER A 329 27.76 -7.55 1.75
N GLU A 330 28.84 -8.14 2.29
CA GLU A 330 28.81 -9.09 3.41
C GLU A 330 28.18 -8.52 4.69
N HIS A 331 28.18 -7.19 4.85
CA HIS A 331 27.70 -6.51 6.06
C HIS A 331 26.45 -5.66 5.81
N GLU A 332 25.71 -5.91 4.74
CA GLU A 332 24.54 -5.09 4.37
C GLU A 332 23.37 -5.23 5.37
N VAL A 333 23.20 -6.41 5.98
CA VAL A 333 22.10 -6.71 6.92
C VAL A 333 22.49 -7.82 7.90
N VAL A 334 21.93 -7.77 9.11
CA VAL A 334 22.01 -8.87 10.09
C VAL A 334 20.66 -9.57 10.14
N LEU A 335 20.61 -10.78 9.57
CA LEU A 335 19.44 -11.65 9.62
C LEU A 335 19.45 -12.41 10.96
N GLN A 336 18.57 -12.01 11.88
CA GLN A 336 18.41 -12.67 13.18
C GLN A 336 17.36 -13.76 13.05
N ASP A 337 17.80 -15.00 12.81
CA ASP A 337 16.94 -16.18 12.82
C ASP A 337 16.67 -16.63 14.26
N LEU A 338 15.41 -16.55 14.69
CA LEU A 338 15.03 -16.81 16.08
C LEU A 338 14.70 -18.28 16.36
N ASP A 339 14.48 -19.09 15.33
CA ASP A 339 14.03 -20.48 15.46
C ASP A 339 14.68 -21.48 14.48
N GLY A 340 15.65 -21.03 13.69
CA GLY A 340 16.38 -21.86 12.72
C GLY A 340 15.66 -22.01 11.38
N SER A 341 14.51 -21.36 11.19
CA SER A 341 13.69 -21.51 9.98
C SER A 341 14.26 -20.79 8.75
N LEU A 342 15.23 -19.90 8.92
CA LEU A 342 15.87 -19.19 7.81
C LEU A 342 16.93 -20.06 7.11
N THR A 343 17.47 -21.07 7.81
CA THR A 343 18.59 -21.92 7.36
C THR A 343 18.23 -23.02 6.38
#